data_AF-A0A2P4XED0-F1
#
_entry.id   AF-A0A2P4XED0-F1
#
_cell.length_a   1.000
_cell.length_b   1.000
_cell.length_c   1.000
_cell.angle_alpha   90.00
_cell.angle_beta   90.00
_cell.angle_gamma   90.00
#
_symmetry.space_group_name_H-M   'P 1'
#
loop_
_entity.id
_entity.type
_entity.pdbx_description
1 polymer ?
#
loop_
_entity_poly.entity_id
_entity_poly.type
_entity_poly.pdbx_seq_one_letter_code
_entity_poly.pdbx_strand_id
1 'polypeptide(L)'
;MSTMNKGFNYIFNTSKEDDMVSKMLSGHDTSTNVALQDLRSFDSQTRSTISSFQRHLFSTCHNLQAAQHKHNINQAVLDVLTSTVTRQYPLLKHLYAEAPAIKRIEACTTEAGCSLVE
;
A
#
# COMPACT_ATOMS: atom_id res chain seq x y z
N MET A 1 -2.54 0.71 -40.69
CA MET A 1 -2.96 0.79 -39.27
C MET A 1 -2.83 -0.61 -38.69
N SER A 2 -2.01 -0.80 -37.65
CA SER A 2 -1.87 -2.11 -37.01
C SER A 2 -3.09 -2.33 -36.13
N THR A 3 -3.99 -3.21 -36.55
CA THR A 3 -5.16 -3.61 -35.78
C THR A 3 -4.66 -4.41 -34.58
N MET A 4 -4.48 -3.76 -33.44
CA MET A 4 -4.18 -4.45 -32.19
C MET A 4 -5.29 -5.49 -31.96
N ASN A 5 -4.91 -6.76 -31.85
CA ASN A 5 -5.85 -7.86 -31.57
C ASN A 5 -6.70 -7.47 -30.35
N LYS A 6 -8.02 -7.67 -30.43
CA LYS A 6 -9.00 -7.36 -29.37
C LYS A 6 -8.54 -7.78 -27.97
N GLY A 7 -7.83 -8.91 -27.86
CA GLY A 7 -7.26 -9.37 -26.59
C GLY A 7 -6.19 -8.43 -26.00
N PHE A 8 -5.29 -7.89 -26.82
CA PHE A 8 -4.32 -6.90 -26.37
C PHE A 8 -4.97 -5.55 -26.07
N ASN A 9 -5.96 -5.14 -26.86
CA ASN A 9 -6.71 -3.91 -26.60
C ASN A 9 -7.45 -3.99 -25.25
N TYR A 10 -8.00 -5.16 -24.91
CA TYR A 10 -8.62 -5.40 -23.61
C TYR A 10 -7.59 -5.30 -22.47
N ILE A 11 -6.46 -6.00 -22.58
CA ILE A 11 -5.41 -6.00 -21.53
C ILE A 11 -4.89 -4.58 -21.27
N PHE A 12 -4.60 -3.80 -22.31
CA PHE A 12 -4.05 -2.45 -22.16
C PHE A 12 -5.10 -1.42 -21.73
N ASN A 13 -6.35 -1.54 -22.19
CA ASN A 13 -7.39 -0.58 -21.81
C ASN A 13 -7.91 -0.86 -20.40
N THR A 14 -8.07 -2.11 -19.99
CA THR A 14 -8.48 -2.45 -18.62
C THR A 14 -7.49 -1.91 -17.60
N SER A 15 -6.18 -2.05 -17.81
CA SER A 15 -5.19 -1.47 -16.88
C SER A 15 -5.25 0.07 -16.80
N LYS A 16 -5.53 0.75 -17.92
CA LYS A 16 -5.71 2.21 -17.92
C LYS A 16 -7.00 2.64 -17.23
N GLU A 17 -8.09 1.91 -17.49
CA GLU A 17 -9.38 2.16 -16.85
C GLU A 17 -9.31 1.90 -15.34
N ASP A 18 -8.67 0.81 -14.93
CA ASP A 18 -8.43 0.48 -13.51
C ASP A 18 -7.57 1.55 -12.81
N ASP A 19 -6.53 2.07 -13.49
CA ASP A 19 -5.72 3.18 -12.98
C ASP A 19 -6.55 4.47 -12.83
N MET A 20 -7.39 4.80 -13.81
CA MET A 20 -8.30 5.96 -13.74
C MET A 20 -9.32 5.83 -12.61
N VAL A 21 -9.93 4.63 -12.45
CA VAL A 21 -10.88 4.34 -11.37
C VAL A 21 -10.18 4.43 -10.01
N SER A 22 -8.99 3.85 -9.88
CA SER A 22 -8.20 3.88 -8.65
C SER A 22 -7.87 5.31 -8.22
N LYS A 23 -7.49 6.18 -9.18
CA LYS A 23 -7.26 7.62 -8.93
C LYS A 23 -8.52 8.32 -8.44
N MET A 24 -9.64 8.11 -9.13
CA MET A 24 -10.92 8.73 -8.77
C MET A 24 -11.38 8.31 -7.36
N LEU A 25 -11.29 7.02 -7.02
CA LEU A 25 -11.61 6.51 -5.69
C LEU A 25 -10.67 7.02 -4.59
N SER A 26 -9.44 7.37 -4.97
CA SER A 26 -8.45 7.96 -4.06
C SER A 26 -8.56 9.49 -3.96
N GLY A 27 -9.55 10.10 -4.62
CA GLY A 27 -9.75 11.56 -4.63
C GLY A 27 -8.79 12.32 -5.56
N HIS A 28 -8.09 11.63 -6.45
CA HIS A 28 -7.21 12.23 -7.45
C HIS A 28 -7.95 12.43 -8.79
N ASP A 29 -7.56 13.46 -9.54
CA ASP A 29 -8.02 13.61 -10.91
C ASP A 29 -7.44 12.50 -11.80
N THR A 30 -8.24 12.03 -12.76
CA THR A 30 -7.89 10.90 -13.64
C THR A 30 -6.62 11.12 -14.47
N SER A 31 -6.28 12.37 -14.78
CA SER A 31 -5.08 12.76 -15.54
C SER A 31 -3.84 12.96 -14.65
N THR A 32 -4.00 12.99 -13.32
CA THR A 32 -2.91 13.27 -12.40
C THR A 32 -1.93 12.11 -12.35
N ASN A 33 -0.63 12.41 -12.51
CA ASN A 33 0.43 11.45 -12.23
C ASN A 33 0.65 11.40 -10.71
N VAL A 34 0.22 10.31 -10.08
CA VAL A 34 0.42 10.08 -8.65
C VAL A 34 1.81 9.47 -8.46
N ALA A 35 2.74 10.25 -7.92
CA ALA A 35 4.06 9.74 -7.57
C ALA A 35 3.92 8.66 -6.49
N LEU A 36 4.47 7.48 -6.77
CA LEU A 36 4.57 6.43 -5.76
C LEU A 36 5.48 6.92 -4.64
N GLN A 37 5.05 6.68 -3.40
CA GLN A 37 5.87 7.01 -2.24
C GLN A 37 7.09 6.09 -2.21
N ASP A 38 8.27 6.69 -2.18
CA ASP A 38 9.53 5.97 -2.15
C ASP A 38 10.06 5.89 -0.73
N LEU A 39 10.14 4.67 -0.18
CA LEU A 39 10.72 4.44 1.14
C LEU A 39 12.25 4.31 1.11
N ARG A 40 12.88 4.35 -0.06
CA ARG A 40 14.35 4.26 -0.21
C ARG A 40 15.08 5.50 0.28
N SER A 41 14.40 6.63 0.43
CA SER A 41 14.98 7.87 0.95
C SER A 41 15.27 7.83 2.46
N PHE A 42 14.68 6.88 3.19
CA PHE A 42 14.92 6.72 4.63
C PHE A 42 16.24 6.01 4.90
N ASP A 43 16.84 6.30 6.07
CA ASP A 43 18.05 5.64 6.53
C ASP A 43 17.81 4.14 6.82
N SER A 44 18.90 3.38 6.96
CA SER A 44 18.85 1.92 7.14
C SER A 44 18.12 1.50 8.42
N GLN A 45 18.23 2.29 9.50
CA GLN A 45 17.57 2.00 10.76
C GLN A 45 16.06 2.19 10.62
N THR A 46 15.62 3.32 10.06
CA THR A 46 14.20 3.59 9.78
C THR A 46 13.60 2.54 8.84
N ARG A 47 14.33 2.15 7.79
CA ARG A 47 13.88 1.10 6.87
C ARG A 47 13.75 -0.27 7.54
N SER A 48 14.63 -0.60 8.50
CA SER A 48 14.53 -1.82 9.30
C SER A 48 13.27 -1.82 10.17
N THR A 49 12.97 -0.69 10.81
CA THR A 49 11.74 -0.51 11.60
C THR A 49 10.49 -0.64 10.75
N ILE A 50 10.46 -0.01 9.57
CA ILE A 50 9.37 -0.14 8.58
C ILE A 50 9.20 -1.61 8.16
N SER A 51 10.29 -2.31 7.86
CA SER A 51 10.25 -3.73 7.50
C SER A 51 9.69 -4.60 8.64
N SER A 52 9.99 -4.25 9.90
CA SER A 52 9.40 -4.92 11.05
C SER A 52 7.90 -4.68 11.14
N PHE A 53 7.48 -3.43 11.04
CA PHE A 53 6.07 -3.07 11.00
C PHE A 53 5.32 -3.77 9.86
N GLN A 54 5.90 -3.83 8.65
CA GLN A 54 5.34 -4.56 7.50
C GLN A 54 5.08 -6.03 7.81
N ARG A 55 6.06 -6.71 8.42
CA ARG A 55 5.91 -8.12 8.80
C ARG A 55 4.76 -8.32 9.76
N HIS A 56 4.61 -7.46 10.77
CA HIS A 56 3.50 -7.53 11.73
C HIS A 56 2.16 -7.21 11.05
N LEU A 57 2.10 -6.16 10.24
CA LEU A 57 0.87 -5.72 9.58
C LEU A 57 0.33 -6.76 8.58
N PHE A 58 1.21 -7.32 7.73
CA PHE A 58 0.81 -8.22 6.66
C PHE A 58 0.74 -9.69 7.07
N SER A 59 1.35 -10.08 8.20
CA SER A 59 1.25 -11.46 8.71
C SER A 59 -0.21 -11.87 8.97
N THR A 60 -1.00 -10.93 9.43
CA THR A 60 -2.41 -11.13 9.79
C THR A 60 -3.37 -11.00 8.60
N CYS A 61 -2.86 -10.72 7.39
CA CYS A 61 -3.67 -10.70 6.18
C CYS A 61 -3.69 -12.10 5.54
N HIS A 62 -4.90 -12.69 5.43
CA HIS A 62 -5.08 -14.02 4.87
C HIS A 62 -4.45 -14.12 3.47
N ASN A 63 -3.71 -15.20 3.23
CA ASN A 63 -2.85 -15.43 2.06
C ASN A 63 -1.66 -14.50 1.88
N LEU A 64 -1.53 -13.32 2.50
CA LEU A 64 -0.39 -12.42 2.24
C LEU A 64 0.93 -12.92 2.85
N GLN A 65 0.89 -13.53 4.03
CA GLN A 65 2.09 -14.15 4.62
C GLN A 65 2.54 -15.38 3.83
N ALA A 66 1.59 -16.20 3.37
CA ALA A 66 1.88 -17.28 2.44
C ALA A 66 2.34 -16.74 1.07
N ALA A 67 1.79 -15.60 0.62
CA ALA A 67 2.11 -14.92 -0.64
C ALA A 67 3.49 -14.26 -0.65
N GLN A 68 3.98 -13.74 0.48
CA GLN A 68 5.34 -13.20 0.52
C GLN A 68 6.35 -14.27 0.11
N HIS A 69 6.14 -15.52 0.55
CA HIS A 69 6.98 -16.65 0.18
C HIS A 69 6.56 -17.35 -1.13
N LYS A 70 5.26 -17.36 -1.47
CA LYS A 70 4.70 -18.14 -2.60
C LYS A 70 4.38 -17.31 -3.86
N HIS A 71 4.14 -16.02 -3.71
CA HIS A 71 3.72 -15.10 -4.79
C HIS A 71 4.76 -14.01 -5.13
N ASN A 72 5.99 -14.10 -4.60
CA ASN A 72 7.13 -13.22 -4.92
C ASN A 72 6.70 -11.74 -5.03
N ILE A 73 5.93 -11.26 -4.04
CA ILE A 73 5.43 -9.89 -4.02
C ILE A 73 6.63 -8.96 -3.95
N ASN A 74 6.72 -8.04 -4.91
CA ASN A 74 7.80 -7.08 -4.98
C ASN A 74 7.79 -6.18 -3.73
N GLN A 75 8.95 -6.03 -3.08
CA GLN A 75 9.10 -5.17 -1.91
C GLN A 75 8.60 -3.74 -2.15
N ALA A 76 8.76 -3.21 -3.36
CA ALA A 76 8.25 -1.87 -3.72
C ALA A 76 6.73 -1.76 -3.57
N VAL A 77 5.98 -2.85 -3.78
CA VAL A 77 4.52 -2.87 -3.58
C VAL A 77 4.19 -2.80 -2.08
N LEU A 78 4.91 -3.56 -1.25
CA LEU A 78 4.74 -3.52 0.21
C LEU A 78 5.07 -2.14 0.76
N ASP A 79 6.12 -1.50 0.23
CA ASP A 79 6.53 -0.16 0.61
C ASP A 79 5.45 0.88 0.27
N VAL A 80 4.88 0.84 -0.93
CA VAL A 80 3.76 1.71 -1.33
C VAL A 80 2.52 1.49 -0.45
N LEU A 81 2.15 0.24 -0.17
CA LEU A 81 1.01 -0.06 0.69
C LEU A 81 1.23 0.46 2.12
N THR A 82 2.42 0.23 2.67
CA THR A 82 2.78 0.66 4.03
C THR A 82 2.76 2.16 4.15
N SER A 83 3.37 2.86 3.20
CA SER A 83 3.42 4.32 3.18
C SER A 83 2.01 4.95 3.06
N THR A 84 1.14 4.32 2.27
CA THR A 84 -0.26 4.75 2.12
C THR A 84 -1.02 4.59 3.44
N VAL A 85 -0.91 3.43 4.09
CA VAL A 85 -1.54 3.17 5.40
C VAL A 85 -1.03 4.16 6.46
N THR A 86 0.29 4.35 6.55
CA THR A 86 0.91 5.31 7.48
C THR A 86 0.42 6.73 7.24
N ARG A 87 0.33 7.18 5.98
CA ARG A 87 -0.13 8.53 5.64
C ARG A 87 -1.62 8.75 5.94
N GLN A 88 -2.44 7.72 5.79
CA GLN A 88 -3.88 7.81 6.03
C GLN A 88 -4.26 7.57 7.50
N TYR A 89 -3.38 6.97 8.29
CA TYR A 89 -3.62 6.61 9.69
C TYR A 89 -4.16 7.77 10.55
N PRO A 90 -3.57 8.99 10.55
CA PRO A 90 -4.06 10.08 11.41
C PRO A 90 -5.51 10.44 11.09
N LEU A 91 -5.84 10.53 9.80
CA LEU A 91 -7.19 10.85 9.32
C LEU A 91 -8.18 9.73 9.68
N LEU A 92 -7.81 8.46 9.45
CA LEU A 92 -8.65 7.31 9.80
C LEU A 92 -8.89 7.21 11.31
N LYS A 93 -7.86 7.49 12.13
CA LYS A 93 -7.95 7.51 13.58
C LYS A 93 -8.86 8.64 14.08
N HIS A 94 -8.79 9.82 13.46
CA HIS A 94 -9.68 10.92 13.78
C HIS A 94 -11.16 10.61 13.45
N LEU A 95 -11.41 9.91 12.33
CA LEU A 95 -12.76 9.50 11.94
C LEU A 95 -13.34 8.44 12.87
N TYR A 96 -12.59 7.38 13.17
CA TYR A 96 -13.03 6.33 14.06
C TYR A 96 -11.87 5.57 14.70
N ALA A 97 -11.43 6.04 15.87
CA ALA A 97 -10.32 5.43 16.62
C ALA A 97 -10.59 3.98 17.03
N GLU A 98 -11.85 3.61 17.27
CA GLU A 98 -12.22 2.25 17.69
C GLU A 98 -12.32 1.26 16.52
N ALA A 99 -12.04 1.70 15.29
CA ALA A 99 -12.07 0.83 14.12
C ALA A 99 -11.12 -0.36 14.29
N PRO A 100 -11.52 -1.59 13.92
CA PRO A 100 -10.64 -2.75 13.96
C PRO A 100 -9.32 -2.54 13.20
N ALA A 101 -9.36 -1.77 12.10
CA ALA A 101 -8.17 -1.42 11.34
C ALA A 101 -7.19 -0.53 12.14
N ILE A 102 -7.69 0.47 12.87
CA ILE A 102 -6.86 1.36 13.70
C ILE A 102 -6.24 0.60 14.86
N LYS A 103 -7.04 -0.17 15.60
CA LYS A 103 -6.52 -1.02 16.69
C LYS A 103 -5.43 -1.97 16.22
N ARG A 104 -5.57 -2.50 15.01
CA ARG A 104 -4.55 -3.38 14.43
C ARG A 104 -3.27 -2.64 14.06
N ILE A 105 -3.38 -1.47 13.44
CA ILE A 105 -2.21 -0.64 13.13
C ILE A 105 -1.44 -0.34 14.43
N GLU A 106 -2.14 0.03 15.50
CA GLU A 106 -1.53 0.34 16.81
C GLU A 106 -0.90 -0.87 17.49
N ALA A 107 -1.52 -2.05 17.38
CA ALA A 107 -0.92 -3.29 17.85
C ALA A 107 0.38 -3.60 17.10
N CYS A 108 0.36 -3.50 15.76
CA CYS A 108 1.54 -3.75 14.92
C CYS A 108 2.67 -2.73 15.14
N THR A 109 2.35 -1.46 15.42
CA THR A 109 3.39 -0.48 15.78
C THR A 109 4.03 -0.82 17.12
N THR A 110 3.23 -1.25 18.10
CA THR A 110 3.72 -1.64 19.42
C THR A 110 4.63 -2.86 19.33
N GLU A 111 4.23 -3.88 18.57
CA GLU A 111 5.05 -5.08 18.31
C GLU A 111 6.36 -4.75 17.57
N ALA A 112 6.32 -3.81 16.63
CA ALA A 112 7.50 -3.35 15.91
C ALA A 112 8.40 -2.41 16.73
N GLY A 113 7.98 -2.01 17.94
CA GLY A 113 8.71 -1.06 18.78
C GLY A 113 8.81 0.34 18.14
N CYS A 114 7.82 0.73 17.33
CA CYS A 114 7.79 2.00 16.63
C CYS A 114 6.53 2.80 16.98
N SER A 115 6.52 4.07 16.57
CA SER A 115 5.39 4.96 16.77
C SER A 115 5.03 5.66 15.48
N LEU A 116 3.73 5.67 15.16
CA LEU A 116 3.15 6.48 14.09
C LEU A 116 2.65 7.78 14.73
N VAL A 117 3.57 8.68 15.07
CA VAL A 117 3.21 10.03 15.55
C VAL A 117 3.19 10.97 14.34
N GLU A 118 2.23 11.90 14.34
CA GLU A 118 2.27 13.09 13.48
C GLU A 118 3.53 13.94 13.72
#